data_AF-A0A016SAZ9-F1
#
_entry.id   AF-A0A016SAZ9-F1
#
_cell.length_a   1.000
_cell.length_b   1.000
_cell.length_c   1.000
_cell.angle_alpha   90.00
_cell.angle_beta   90.00
_cell.angle_gamma   90.00
#
_symmetry.space_group_name_H-M   'P 1'
#
loop_
_entity.id
_entity.type
_entity.pdbx_description
1 polymer ?
#
loop_
_entity_poly.entity_id
_entity_poly.type
_entity_poly.pdbx_seq_one_letter_code
_entity_poly.pdbx_strand_id
1 'polypeptide(L)'
;MGDSDSWVVYLLASAEAQNVPDCAKGNSDVQGTLPGPPMIRKHFFELVDTIKKGMRYSCYLEKLAHNLVKEPLECIGSPYKITYADGPTSSVPLGKIVPRWKDQLTKMGRVREFGCNYFQGHNKHRVACVYK
;
A
#
# COMPACT_ATOMS: atom_id res chain seq x y z
N MET A 1 20.69 -15.01 51.10
CA MET A 1 21.42 -14.58 49.90
C MET A 1 21.54 -15.76 48.96
N GLY A 2 20.99 -15.63 47.76
CA GLY A 2 20.94 -16.69 46.75
C GLY A 2 19.83 -16.36 45.76
N ASP A 3 19.92 -15.17 45.16
CA ASP A 3 19.00 -14.71 44.14
C ASP A 3 19.04 -15.68 42.95
N SER A 4 17.88 -16.26 42.64
CA SER A 4 17.70 -17.14 41.49
C SER A 4 17.54 -16.27 40.24
N ASP A 5 18.52 -16.34 39.35
CA ASP A 5 18.55 -15.64 38.07
C ASP A 5 17.30 -15.96 37.24
N SER A 6 16.40 -14.97 37.18
CA SER A 6 15.23 -14.96 36.32
C SER A 6 15.69 -14.66 34.89
N TRP A 7 15.76 -15.70 34.06
CA TRP A 7 16.08 -15.56 32.64
C TRP A 7 14.90 -14.90 31.92
N VAL A 8 14.99 -13.59 31.73
CA VAL A 8 14.10 -12.82 30.86
C VAL A 8 14.36 -13.26 29.41
N VAL A 9 13.47 -14.10 28.88
CA VAL A 9 13.44 -14.46 27.47
C VAL A 9 13.00 -13.23 26.68
N TYR A 10 13.97 -12.47 26.17
CA TYR A 10 13.70 -11.45 25.16
C TYR A 10 13.24 -12.16 23.89
N LEU A 11 11.93 -12.23 23.68
CA LEU A 11 11.33 -12.54 22.38
C LEU A 11 11.71 -11.40 21.42
N LEU A 12 12.87 -11.52 20.79
CA LEU A 12 13.20 -10.78 19.58
C LEU A 12 12.19 -11.27 18.53
N ALA A 13 11.08 -10.55 18.40
CA ALA A 13 10.18 -10.69 17.27
C ALA A 13 11.01 -10.36 16.02
N SER A 14 11.56 -11.41 15.41
CA SER A 14 12.21 -11.31 14.12
C SER A 14 11.16 -10.75 13.19
N ALA A 15 11.36 -9.52 12.73
CA ALA A 15 10.52 -8.91 11.72
C ALA A 15 10.73 -9.71 10.45
N GLU A 16 9.99 -10.82 10.30
CA GLU A 16 9.87 -11.49 9.02
C GLU A 16 9.46 -10.42 8.01
N ALA A 17 10.30 -10.21 7.00
CA ALA A 17 9.96 -9.34 5.90
C ALA A 17 8.59 -9.81 5.38
N GLN A 18 7.55 -8.99 5.54
CA GLN A 18 6.22 -9.39 5.11
C GLN A 18 6.29 -9.71 3.62
N ASN A 19 6.01 -10.95 3.26
CA ASN A 19 5.91 -11.33 1.86
C ASN A 19 4.70 -10.61 1.27
N VAL A 20 4.95 -9.62 0.41
CA VAL A 20 3.92 -8.92 -0.35
C VAL A 20 3.21 -9.95 -1.23
N PRO A 21 1.88 -10.12 -1.11
CA PRO A 21 1.17 -11.19 -1.80
C PRO A 21 1.17 -10.99 -3.32
N ASP A 22 1.17 -12.09 -4.05
CA ASP A 22 0.98 -12.04 -5.50
C ASP A 22 -0.51 -11.95 -5.84
N CYS A 23 -0.98 -10.71 -6.04
CA CYS A 23 -2.37 -10.42 -6.36
C CYS A 23 -2.79 -10.83 -7.78
N ALA A 24 -1.87 -11.36 -8.61
CA ALA A 24 -2.17 -11.91 -9.93
C ALA A 24 -2.69 -13.36 -9.89
N LYS A 25 -2.38 -14.13 -8.84
CA LYS A 25 -2.86 -15.52 -8.71
C LYS A 25 -4.32 -15.55 -8.24
N GLY A 26 -5.25 -15.74 -9.18
CA GLY A 26 -6.64 -16.11 -8.89
C GLY A 26 -7.75 -15.16 -9.37
N ASN A 27 -7.46 -14.12 -10.15
CA ASN A 27 -8.49 -13.24 -10.75
C ASN A 27 -8.59 -13.50 -12.27
N SER A 28 -9.40 -14.49 -12.67
CA SER A 28 -9.83 -14.69 -14.06
C SER A 28 -10.95 -13.73 -14.51
N ASP A 29 -11.57 -13.00 -13.57
CA ASP A 29 -12.84 -12.29 -13.80
C ASP A 29 -12.73 -10.76 -13.86
N VAL A 30 -11.58 -10.20 -14.24
CA VAL A 30 -11.50 -8.75 -14.48
C VAL A 30 -11.00 -8.50 -15.90
N GLN A 31 -11.96 -8.37 -16.82
CA GLN A 31 -11.76 -7.63 -18.06
C GLN A 31 -11.40 -6.19 -17.69
N GLY A 32 -10.10 -5.92 -17.63
CA GLY A 32 -9.54 -4.68 -17.09
C GLY A 32 -8.31 -5.03 -16.28
N THR A 33 -7.16 -5.07 -16.93
CA THR A 33 -5.81 -5.28 -16.38
C THR A 33 -5.68 -4.99 -14.88
N LEU A 34 -5.66 -6.05 -14.07
CA LEU A 34 -5.20 -6.03 -12.67
C LEU A 34 -3.98 -6.95 -12.54
N PRO A 35 -3.02 -6.67 -11.64
CA PRO A 35 -2.57 -5.38 -11.14
C PRO A 35 -1.12 -5.10 -11.60
N GLY A 36 -0.62 -3.89 -11.33
CA GLY A 36 0.75 -3.50 -11.66
C GLY A 36 1.80 -4.59 -11.37
N PRO A 37 2.89 -4.66 -12.15
CA PRO A 37 3.89 -5.71 -12.04
C PRO A 37 4.36 -5.90 -10.58
N PRO A 38 4.69 -7.12 -10.13
CA PRO A 38 5.03 -7.43 -8.73
C PRO A 38 6.06 -6.46 -8.09
N MET A 39 6.98 -5.93 -8.91
CA MET A 39 7.98 -4.93 -8.51
C MET A 39 7.35 -3.65 -7.94
N ILE A 40 6.21 -3.20 -8.46
CA ILE A 40 5.53 -1.99 -8.01
C ILE A 40 4.81 -2.21 -6.68
N ARG A 41 4.25 -3.40 -6.43
CA ARG A 41 3.65 -3.71 -5.11
C ARG A 41 4.69 -3.68 -4.02
N LYS A 42 5.86 -4.28 -4.27
CA LYS A 42 6.99 -4.25 -3.33
C LYS A 42 7.44 -2.81 -3.06
N HIS A 43 7.53 -1.99 -4.11
CA HIS A 43 7.87 -0.58 -3.95
C HIS A 43 6.83 0.19 -3.10
N PHE A 44 5.53 0.00 -3.35
CA PHE A 44 4.49 0.59 -2.51
C PHE A 44 4.57 0.11 -1.06
N PHE A 45 4.84 -1.17 -0.87
CA PHE A 45 4.99 -1.73 0.47
C PHE A 45 6.13 -1.07 1.23
N GLU A 46 7.32 -1.03 0.63
CA GLU A 46 8.49 -0.38 1.21
C GLU A 46 8.21 1.09 1.54
N LEU A 47 7.63 1.86 0.60
CA LEU A 47 7.30 3.27 0.82
C LEU A 47 6.34 3.46 2.00
N VAL A 48 5.26 2.69 2.05
CA VAL A 48 4.27 2.79 3.11
C VAL A 48 4.85 2.35 4.46
N ASP A 49 5.64 1.27 4.49
CA ASP A 49 6.27 0.76 5.71
C ASP A 49 7.33 1.71 6.27
N THR A 50 8.05 2.46 5.43
CA THR A 50 8.96 3.53 5.91
C THR A 50 8.24 4.65 6.66
N ILE A 51 6.97 4.91 6.33
CA ILE A 51 6.18 5.99 6.91
C ILE A 51 5.37 5.48 8.12
N LYS A 52 4.73 4.31 7.99
CA LYS A 52 3.82 3.75 8.99
C LYS A 52 3.98 2.22 9.02
N LYS A 53 4.78 1.76 9.98
CA LYS A 53 5.15 0.35 10.12
C LYS A 53 3.99 -0.56 10.50
N GLY A 54 4.12 -1.83 10.12
CA GLY A 54 3.29 -2.92 10.65
C GLY A 54 1.91 -3.05 10.00
N MET A 55 1.70 -2.38 8.86
CA MET A 55 0.53 -2.64 8.03
C MET A 55 0.76 -3.85 7.12
N ARG A 56 -0.32 -4.53 6.75
CA ARG A 56 -0.32 -5.67 5.83
C ARG A 56 -0.81 -5.25 4.45
N TYR A 57 -0.16 -5.75 3.41
CA TYR A 57 -0.61 -5.55 2.04
C TYR A 57 -1.83 -6.43 1.75
N SER A 58 -2.87 -5.86 1.14
CA SER A 58 -4.16 -6.52 0.86
C SER A 58 -4.52 -6.41 -0.62
N CYS A 59 -4.57 -7.55 -1.31
CA CYS A 59 -4.99 -7.61 -2.71
C CYS A 59 -6.43 -7.12 -2.93
N TYR A 60 -7.29 -7.26 -1.91
CA TYR A 60 -8.64 -6.70 -1.96
C TYR A 60 -8.61 -5.16 -2.00
N LEU A 61 -7.80 -4.54 -1.14
CA LEU A 61 -7.64 -3.08 -1.14
C LEU A 61 -6.92 -2.58 -2.39
N GLU A 62 -6.00 -3.36 -2.96
CA GLU A 62 -5.36 -3.07 -4.25
C GLU A 62 -6.38 -3.06 -5.40
N LYS A 63 -7.35 -4.00 -5.38
CA LYS A 63 -8.46 -4.02 -6.34
C LYS A 63 -9.38 -2.80 -6.19
N LEU A 64 -9.64 -2.36 -4.96
CA LEU A 64 -10.35 -1.09 -4.73
C LEU A 64 -9.54 0.12 -5.22
N ALA A 65 -8.24 0.13 -4.99
CA ALA A 65 -7.36 1.19 -5.49
C ALA A 65 -7.33 1.24 -7.02
N HIS A 66 -7.47 0.10 -7.72
CA HIS A 66 -7.59 0.06 -9.18
C HIS A 66 -8.80 0.86 -9.68
N ASN A 67 -9.94 0.74 -9.01
CA ASN A 67 -11.15 1.49 -9.33
C ASN A 67 -10.96 3.01 -9.20
N LEU A 68 -10.04 3.44 -8.34
CA LEU A 68 -9.70 4.86 -8.14
C LEU A 68 -8.67 5.40 -9.13
N VAL A 69 -8.00 4.57 -9.92
CA VAL A 69 -6.99 5.03 -10.89
C VAL A 69 -7.40 4.84 -12.35
N LYS A 70 -8.40 3.98 -12.62
CA LYS A 70 -8.95 3.77 -13.97
C LYS A 70 -9.79 4.95 -14.46
N GLU A 71 -10.17 4.87 -15.74
CA GLU A 71 -11.09 5.82 -16.36
C GLU A 71 -12.32 5.09 -16.92
N PRO A 72 -13.54 5.52 -16.58
CA PRO A 72 -13.88 6.59 -15.62
C PRO A 72 -13.51 6.23 -14.17
N LEU A 73 -13.34 7.26 -13.32
CA LEU A 73 -13.10 7.05 -11.89
C LEU A 73 -14.33 6.38 -11.27
N GLU A 74 -14.11 5.32 -10.51
CA GLU A 74 -15.16 4.68 -9.74
C GLU A 74 -15.01 5.03 -8.25
N CYS A 75 -16.11 5.48 -7.64
CA CYS A 75 -16.14 5.73 -6.21
C CYS A 75 -16.00 4.41 -5.45
N ILE A 76 -15.07 4.36 -4.50
CA ILE A 76 -15.11 3.34 -3.46
C ILE A 76 -15.91 3.95 -2.30
N GLY A 77 -16.94 3.25 -1.83
CA GLY A 77 -17.79 3.74 -0.75
C GLY A 77 -17.03 3.94 0.58
N SER A 78 -17.73 4.42 1.61
CA SER A 78 -17.25 4.30 2.99
C SER A 78 -17.09 2.80 3.37
N PRO A 79 -16.22 2.40 4.32
CA PRO A 79 -15.51 3.17 5.34
C PRO A 79 -14.00 3.38 5.08
N TYR A 80 -13.54 3.27 3.84
CA TYR A 80 -12.11 3.25 3.55
C TYR A 80 -11.48 4.64 3.61
N LYS A 81 -10.22 4.69 4.06
CA LYS A 81 -9.38 5.88 3.92
C LYS A 81 -8.57 5.77 2.64
N ILE A 82 -8.26 6.90 2.02
CA ILE A 82 -7.57 6.93 0.73
C ILE A 82 -6.43 7.95 0.73
N THR A 83 -5.36 7.61 0.03
CA THR A 83 -4.35 8.58 -0.43
C THR A 83 -4.33 8.53 -1.94
N TYR A 84 -4.36 9.69 -2.58
CA TYR A 84 -4.43 9.81 -4.03
C TYR A 84 -3.44 10.86 -4.51
N ALA A 85 -2.80 10.58 -5.63
CA ALA A 85 -1.92 11.50 -6.32
C ALA A 85 -2.12 11.39 -7.83
N ASP A 86 -2.28 12.53 -8.48
CA ASP A 86 -2.38 12.67 -9.93
C ASP A 86 -1.43 13.75 -10.45
N GLY A 87 -1.02 13.60 -11.70
CA GLY A 87 -0.19 14.60 -12.37
C GLY A 87 0.18 14.21 -13.80
N PRO A 88 0.86 15.10 -14.53
CA PRO A 88 1.38 14.77 -15.86
C PRO A 88 2.41 13.65 -15.80
N THR A 89 2.50 12.80 -16.82
CA THR A 89 3.43 11.65 -16.89
C THR A 89 4.91 12.05 -16.71
N SER A 90 5.27 13.29 -17.09
CA SER A 90 6.61 13.86 -16.90
C SER A 90 6.93 14.25 -15.45
N SER A 91 5.90 14.34 -14.61
CA SER A 91 6.03 14.57 -13.19
C SER A 91 5.78 13.26 -12.46
N VAL A 92 6.55 13.01 -11.41
CA VAL A 92 6.41 11.90 -10.47
C VAL A 92 7.18 10.62 -10.84
N PRO A 93 8.49 10.62 -10.57
CA PRO A 93 9.07 9.47 -9.88
C PRO A 93 8.24 9.25 -8.61
N LEU A 94 7.80 8.01 -8.31
CA LEU A 94 7.07 7.66 -7.08
C LEU A 94 7.67 8.30 -5.81
N GLY A 95 8.99 8.52 -5.80
CA GLY A 95 9.73 9.28 -4.77
C GLY A 95 9.22 10.71 -4.47
N LYS A 96 8.56 11.41 -5.41
CA LYS A 96 7.97 12.74 -5.18
C LYS A 96 6.55 12.71 -4.60
N ILE A 97 5.86 11.57 -4.65
CA ILE A 97 4.58 11.38 -3.94
C ILE A 97 4.80 11.19 -2.43
N VAL A 98 5.95 10.60 -2.07
CA VAL A 98 6.31 10.21 -0.69
C VAL A 98 6.12 11.32 0.35
N PRO A 99 6.53 12.59 0.12
CA PRO A 99 6.31 13.65 1.10
C PRO A 99 4.83 13.94 1.37
N ARG A 100 3.97 13.93 0.34
CA ARG A 100 2.51 14.14 0.52
C ARG A 100 1.87 12.97 1.26
N TRP A 101 2.30 11.75 0.95
CA TRP A 101 1.81 10.57 1.65
C TRP A 101 2.25 10.51 3.09
N LYS A 102 3.45 11.00 3.43
CA LYS A 102 3.93 11.06 4.81
C LYS A 102 2.94 11.81 5.71
N ASP A 103 2.53 13.01 5.31
CA ASP A 103 1.59 13.81 6.09
C ASP A 103 0.20 13.14 6.18
N GLN A 104 -0.29 12.59 5.07
CA GLN A 104 -1.60 11.92 5.03
C GLN A 104 -1.61 10.65 5.91
N LEU A 105 -0.60 9.79 5.79
CA LEU A 105 -0.46 8.55 6.54
C LEU A 105 -0.20 8.76 8.04
N THR A 106 0.54 9.80 8.39
CA THR A 106 0.81 10.16 9.80
C THR A 106 -0.47 10.63 10.47
N LYS A 107 -1.28 11.44 9.78
CA LYS A 107 -2.60 11.89 10.27
C LYS A 107 -3.66 10.79 10.18
N MET A 108 -3.43 9.78 9.35
CA MET A 108 -4.28 8.60 9.29
C MET A 108 -4.17 7.85 10.62
N GLY A 109 -5.30 7.77 11.35
CA GLY A 109 -5.39 7.02 12.61
C GLY A 109 -5.02 5.53 12.47
N ARG A 110 -5.50 4.67 13.37
CA ARG A 110 -5.16 3.25 13.29
C ARG A 110 -5.76 2.63 12.01
N VAL A 111 -4.89 2.17 11.12
CA VAL A 111 -5.17 1.34 9.94
C VAL A 111 -4.16 0.19 9.99
N ARG A 112 -4.59 -1.00 9.59
CA ARG A 112 -3.79 -2.24 9.66
C ARG A 112 -3.53 -2.85 8.30
N GLU A 113 -4.32 -2.50 7.30
CA GLU A 113 -4.20 -3.03 5.95
C GLU A 113 -4.20 -1.90 4.92
N PHE A 114 -3.48 -2.13 3.82
CA PHE A 114 -3.49 -1.23 2.68
C PHE A 114 -3.32 -1.98 1.36
N GLY A 115 -3.71 -1.35 0.27
CA GLY A 115 -3.39 -1.81 -1.08
C GLY A 115 -3.35 -0.62 -2.03
N CYS A 116 -2.42 -0.65 -2.98
CA CYS A 116 -2.14 0.49 -3.84
C CYS A 116 -2.18 0.09 -5.31
N ASN A 117 -2.69 0.97 -6.16
CA ASN A 117 -2.67 0.79 -7.59
C ASN A 117 -2.20 2.06 -8.29
N TYR A 118 -1.79 1.92 -9.54
CA TYR A 118 -1.38 3.04 -10.36
C TYR A 118 -1.90 2.89 -11.78
N PHE A 119 -2.13 4.02 -12.42
CA PHE A 119 -2.43 4.13 -13.83
C PHE A 119 -1.37 5.01 -14.47
N GLN A 120 -0.86 4.57 -15.63
CA GLN A 120 0.06 5.34 -16.46
C GLN A 120 -0.53 5.46 -17.86
N GLY A 121 -1.07 6.63 -18.17
CA GLY A 121 -1.53 7.00 -19.51
C GLY A 121 -0.50 7.86 -20.23
N HIS A 122 -0.81 8.21 -21.49
CA HIS A 122 0.08 9.01 -22.34
C HIS A 122 0.52 10.34 -21.69
N ASN A 123 -0.41 11.05 -21.05
CA ASN A 123 -0.15 12.39 -20.49
C ASN A 123 -0.48 12.51 -19.00
N LYS A 124 -0.92 11.44 -18.35
CA LYS A 124 -1.31 11.44 -16.95
C LYS A 124 -0.84 10.17 -16.25
N HIS A 125 -0.45 10.32 -15.00
CA HIS A 125 -0.33 9.21 -14.07
C HIS A 125 -1.32 9.42 -12.92
N ARG A 126 -1.77 8.32 -12.33
CA ARG A 126 -2.55 8.32 -11.09
C ARG A 126 -2.02 7.24 -10.19
N VAL A 127 -1.96 7.53 -8.89
CA VAL A 127 -1.64 6.55 -7.87
C VAL A 127 -2.67 6.69 -6.77
N ALA A 128 -3.26 5.57 -6.36
CA ALA A 128 -4.17 5.51 -5.24
C ALA A 128 -3.73 4.41 -4.28
N CYS A 129 -3.87 4.65 -2.99
CA CYS A 129 -3.82 3.62 -1.97
C CYS A 129 -5.07 3.69 -1.11
N VAL A 130 -5.59 2.52 -0.75
CA VAL A 130 -6.78 2.35 0.08
C VAL A 130 -6.37 1.68 1.38
N TYR A 131 -6.91 2.16 2.50
CA TYR A 131 -6.53 1.73 3.85
C TYR A 131 -7.74 1.34 4.69
N LYS A 132 -7.55 0.35 5.55
CA LYS A 132 -8.54 -0.16 6.51
C LYS A 132 -7.92 -0.35 7.89
#